data_AF-G0R290-F1
#
_entry.id   AF-G0R290-F1
#
_cell.length_a   1.000
_cell.length_b   1.000
_cell.length_c   1.000
_cell.angle_alpha   90.00
_cell.angle_beta   90.00
_cell.angle_gamma   90.00
#
_symmetry.space_group_name_H-M   'P 1'
#
loop_
_entity.id
_entity.type
_entity.pdbx_description
1 polymer ?
#
loop_
_entity_poly.entity_id
_entity_poly.type
_entity_poly.pdbx_seq_one_letter_code
_entity_poly.pdbx_strand_id
1 'polypeptide(L)'
;MYQLIKGINHIHSSGFIHRDLKPANILITQQGEVKIADFGLSKAINIRQNRMTPGWITLWYRPLEMLLGQQEYSQVVDIWSIGCIFSELINLEPLFDQDKNYDMIVSIIDKRGFPIDWEGMNNFSKIEKFNQWKQKQKQSIKLISRNLCDQGNDLLDKMLDTNPNKRITARQCLQHVLYKIIYKFIQKKALFL
;
A
#
# COMPACT_ATOMS: atom_id res chain seq x y z
N MET A 1 4.94 9.59 7.87
CA MET A 1 3.92 8.51 7.90
C MET A 1 2.55 8.93 8.47
N TYR A 2 2.42 9.32 9.74
CA TYR A 2 1.09 9.66 10.31
C TYR A 2 0.31 10.71 9.48
N GLN A 3 0.97 11.82 9.11
CA GLN A 3 0.35 12.88 8.30
C GLN A 3 -0.11 12.36 6.91
N LEU A 4 0.69 11.49 6.27
CA LEU A 4 0.35 10.87 4.98
C LEU A 4 -0.91 9.99 5.09
N ILE A 5 -0.99 9.15 6.12
CA ILE A 5 -2.18 8.32 6.38
C ILE A 5 -3.40 9.18 6.69
N LYS A 6 -3.22 10.29 7.43
CA LYS A 6 -4.31 11.25 7.70
C LYS A 6 -4.82 11.89 6.40
N GLY A 7 -3.91 12.30 5.53
CA GLY A 7 -4.23 12.87 4.22
C GLY A 7 -4.98 11.90 3.32
N ILE A 8 -4.49 10.66 3.18
CA ILE A 8 -5.15 9.67 2.33
C ILE A 8 -6.51 9.25 2.90
N ASN A 9 -6.66 9.16 4.23
CA ASN A 9 -7.94 8.90 4.86
C ASN A 9 -8.96 10.00 4.53
N HIS A 10 -8.53 11.26 4.45
CA HIS A 10 -9.39 12.37 4.05
C HIS A 10 -9.84 12.24 2.58
N ILE A 11 -8.90 11.96 1.66
CA ILE A 11 -9.19 11.71 0.24
C ILE A 11 -10.20 10.55 0.10
N HIS A 12 -9.95 9.46 0.83
CA HIS A 12 -10.82 8.28 0.84
C HIS A 12 -12.22 8.60 1.39
N SER A 13 -12.31 9.33 2.50
CA SER A 13 -13.62 9.73 3.05
C SER A 13 -14.42 10.65 2.14
N SER A 14 -13.74 11.38 1.25
CA SER A 14 -14.36 12.23 0.22
C SER A 14 -14.77 11.46 -1.04
N GLY A 15 -14.61 10.14 -1.06
CA GLY A 15 -15.05 9.29 -2.17
C GLY A 15 -14.06 9.23 -3.34
N PHE A 16 -12.78 9.52 -3.11
CA PHE A 16 -11.74 9.45 -4.14
C PHE A 16 -10.70 8.37 -3.85
N ILE A 17 -10.04 7.88 -4.90
CA ILE A 17 -8.83 7.05 -4.86
C ILE A 17 -7.72 7.83 -5.56
N HIS A 18 -6.54 7.93 -4.96
CA HIS A 18 -5.42 8.72 -5.49
C HIS A 18 -4.79 8.06 -6.72
N ARG A 19 -4.47 6.78 -6.61
CA ARG A 19 -3.91 5.89 -7.65
C ARG A 19 -2.51 6.23 -8.16
N ASP A 20 -1.85 7.29 -7.73
CA ASP A 20 -0.43 7.51 -8.08
C ASP A 20 0.43 7.96 -6.90
N LEU A 21 0.32 7.25 -5.78
CA LEU A 21 1.15 7.54 -4.61
C LEU A 21 2.55 6.98 -4.81
N LYS A 22 3.54 7.87 -4.76
CA LYS A 22 4.98 7.62 -4.83
C LYS A 22 5.72 8.74 -4.11
N PRO A 23 7.00 8.56 -3.69
CA PRO A 23 7.74 9.58 -2.95
C PRO A 23 7.74 10.97 -3.62
N ALA A 24 7.87 11.02 -4.95
CA ALA A 24 7.85 12.28 -5.72
C ALA A 24 6.53 13.06 -5.59
N ASN A 25 5.42 12.39 -5.27
CA ASN A 25 4.10 13.01 -5.10
C ASN A 25 3.78 13.33 -3.61
N ILE A 26 4.75 13.12 -2.72
CA ILE A 26 4.64 13.45 -1.29
C ILE A 26 5.54 14.65 -0.99
N LEU A 27 4.93 15.83 -0.87
CA LEU A 27 5.64 17.08 -0.61
C LEU A 27 5.81 17.31 0.89
N ILE A 28 6.92 17.94 1.27
CA ILE A 28 7.21 18.33 2.65
C ILE A 28 7.46 19.83 2.69
N THR A 29 6.71 20.55 3.52
CA THR A 29 6.92 22.00 3.72
C THR A 29 8.12 22.27 4.63
N GLN A 30 8.60 23.51 4.66
CA GLN A 30 9.64 23.93 5.61
C GLN A 30 9.23 23.73 7.08
N GLN A 31 7.92 23.74 7.36
CA GLN A 31 7.35 23.49 8.68
C GLN A 31 7.21 21.98 8.99
N GLY A 32 7.65 21.09 8.10
CA GLY A 32 7.54 19.64 8.25
C GLY A 32 6.13 19.09 8.02
N GLU A 33 5.27 19.84 7.34
CA GLU A 33 3.94 19.34 6.94
C GLU A 33 4.04 18.45 5.71
N VAL A 34 3.37 17.31 5.73
CA VAL A 34 3.27 16.41 4.58
C VAL A 34 2.02 16.75 3.78
N LYS A 35 2.19 17.00 2.48
CA LYS A 35 1.09 17.26 1.53
C LYS A 35 1.13 16.24 0.39
N ILE A 36 -0.03 15.67 0.06
CA ILE A 36 -0.21 14.77 -1.08
C ILE A 36 -0.44 15.65 -2.32
N ALA A 37 0.29 15.39 -3.39
CA ALA A 37 0.21 16.11 -4.65
C ALA A 37 -0.07 15.17 -5.82
N ASP A 38 -0.32 15.76 -6.99
CA ASP A 38 -0.58 15.06 -8.26
C ASP A 38 -1.79 14.12 -8.26
N PHE A 39 -2.96 14.75 -8.42
CA PHE A 39 -4.24 14.07 -8.54
C PHE A 39 -4.61 13.76 -9.99
N GLY A 40 -3.67 13.85 -10.94
CA GLY A 40 -3.93 13.66 -12.38
C GLY A 40 -4.48 12.27 -12.72
N LEU A 41 -4.18 11.28 -11.88
CA LEU A 41 -4.71 9.92 -11.97
C LEU A 41 -5.79 9.61 -10.93
N SER A 42 -6.25 10.58 -10.14
CA SER A 42 -7.29 10.34 -9.14
C SER A 42 -8.64 9.99 -9.78
N LYS A 43 -9.45 9.18 -9.10
CA LYS A 43 -10.77 8.78 -9.60
C LYS A 43 -11.82 8.80 -8.48
N ALA A 44 -13.00 9.34 -8.80
CA ALA A 44 -14.16 9.25 -7.93
C ALA A 44 -14.71 7.81 -7.90
N ILE A 45 -15.09 7.35 -6.72
CA ILE A 45 -15.72 6.05 -6.51
C ILE A 45 -17.17 6.18 -6.96
N ASN A 46 -17.44 5.83 -8.21
CA ASN A 46 -18.78 5.92 -8.77
C ASN A 46 -19.46 4.55 -8.70
N ILE A 47 -20.46 4.42 -7.81
CA ILE A 47 -21.19 3.17 -7.53
C ILE A 47 -21.83 2.57 -8.81
N ARG A 48 -22.03 3.39 -9.85
CA ARG A 48 -22.66 2.99 -11.12
C ARG A 48 -21.68 2.58 -12.22
N GLN A 49 -20.38 2.81 -12.05
CA GLN A 49 -19.34 2.46 -13.04
C GLN A 49 -18.14 1.86 -12.31
N ASN A 50 -18.28 0.59 -11.89
CA ASN A 50 -17.22 -0.15 -11.18
C ASN A 50 -15.98 -0.45 -12.02
N ARG A 51 -16.05 -0.27 -13.35
CA ARG A 51 -14.88 -0.46 -14.23
C ARG A 51 -13.90 0.68 -14.07
N MET A 52 -12.67 0.34 -13.70
CA MET A 52 -11.57 1.28 -13.62
C MET A 52 -10.61 1.13 -14.78
N THR A 53 -10.37 2.27 -15.43
CA THR A 53 -9.38 2.39 -16.50
C THR A 53 -8.01 2.00 -15.95
N PRO A 54 -7.20 1.21 -16.67
CA PRO A 54 -5.82 0.94 -16.30
C PRO A 54 -5.08 2.28 -16.17
N GLY A 55 -4.80 2.68 -14.93
CA GLY A 55 -3.98 3.85 -14.65
C GLY A 55 -2.51 3.46 -14.77
N TRP A 56 -1.72 4.31 -15.41
CA TRP A 56 -0.26 4.16 -15.45
C TRP A 56 0.33 4.60 -14.10
N ILE A 57 0.13 3.82 -13.04
CA ILE A 57 0.83 4.02 -11.76
C ILE A 57 2.32 3.76 -11.98
N THR A 58 3.24 4.52 -11.36
CA THR A 58 4.65 4.10 -11.27
C THR A 58 4.74 2.65 -10.75
N LEU A 59 5.37 1.77 -11.51
CA LEU A 59 5.25 0.31 -11.36
C LEU A 59 5.62 -0.19 -9.95
N TRP A 60 6.62 0.44 -9.33
CA TRP A 60 7.20 0.08 -8.02
C TRP A 60 6.22 0.17 -6.84
N TYR A 61 5.19 1.01 -6.96
CA TYR A 61 4.19 1.24 -5.92
C TYR A 61 2.83 0.65 -6.27
N ARG A 62 2.75 -0.15 -7.35
CA ARG A 62 1.50 -0.70 -7.87
C ARG A 62 1.13 -2.00 -7.14
N PRO A 63 -0.11 -2.15 -6.66
CA PRO A 63 -0.54 -3.37 -5.98
C PRO A 63 -0.77 -4.53 -6.95
N LEU A 64 -0.76 -5.75 -6.40
CA LEU A 64 -0.92 -6.98 -7.15
C LEU A 64 -2.22 -7.00 -7.97
N GLU A 65 -3.35 -6.57 -7.41
CA GLU A 65 -4.63 -6.56 -8.13
C GLU A 65 -4.64 -5.67 -9.38
N MET A 66 -3.89 -4.58 -9.39
CA MET A 66 -3.77 -3.72 -10.56
C MET A 66 -2.79 -4.28 -11.60
N LEU A 67 -1.72 -4.94 -11.15
CA LEU A 67 -0.80 -5.67 -12.02
C LEU A 67 -1.50 -6.83 -12.72
N LEU A 68 -2.42 -7.47 -12.02
CA LEU A 68 -3.32 -8.50 -12.51
C LEU A 68 -4.55 -7.90 -13.22
N GLY A 69 -4.53 -6.65 -13.66
CA GLY A 69 -5.57 -6.08 -14.53
C GLY A 69 -7.01 -6.17 -13.99
N GLN A 70 -7.21 -6.30 -12.67
CA GLN A 70 -8.54 -6.29 -12.07
C GLN A 70 -9.23 -4.98 -12.44
N GLN A 71 -10.44 -5.10 -12.98
CA GLN A 71 -11.22 -3.94 -13.41
C GLN A 71 -11.89 -3.24 -12.23
N GLU A 72 -12.07 -3.96 -11.13
CA GLU A 72 -12.66 -3.47 -9.90
C GLU A 72 -11.61 -3.58 -8.78
N TYR A 73 -11.25 -2.44 -8.20
CA TYR A 73 -10.35 -2.33 -7.06
C TYR A 73 -10.91 -1.27 -6.10
N SER A 74 -10.40 -1.21 -4.86
CA SER A 74 -10.90 -0.31 -3.83
C SER A 74 -9.83 0.68 -3.40
N GLN A 75 -10.15 1.54 -2.43
CA GLN A 75 -9.23 2.51 -1.83
C GLN A 75 -7.96 1.88 -1.25
N VAL A 76 -7.96 0.58 -0.97
CA VAL A 76 -6.79 -0.14 -0.42
C VAL A 76 -5.62 -0.25 -1.39
N VAL A 77 -5.79 0.11 -2.67
CA VAL A 77 -4.67 0.26 -3.63
C VAL A 77 -3.70 1.35 -3.18
N ASP A 78 -4.22 2.47 -2.67
CA ASP A 78 -3.39 3.56 -2.16
C ASP A 78 -2.63 3.14 -0.90
N ILE A 79 -3.22 2.25 -0.09
CA ILE A 79 -2.59 1.73 1.12
C ILE A 79 -1.38 0.86 0.79
N TRP A 80 -1.45 0.05 -0.27
CA TRP A 80 -0.30 -0.70 -0.76
C TRP A 80 0.85 0.23 -1.15
N SER A 81 0.55 1.26 -1.95
CA SER A 81 1.55 2.24 -2.37
C SER A 81 2.19 2.94 -1.16
N ILE A 82 1.40 3.31 -0.16
CA ILE A 82 1.91 3.88 1.09
C ILE A 82 2.73 2.87 1.90
N GLY A 83 2.37 1.58 1.90
CA GLY A 83 3.19 0.53 2.51
C GLY A 83 4.56 0.41 1.86
N CYS A 84 4.62 0.51 0.53
CA CYS A 84 5.89 0.52 -0.22
C CYS A 84 6.74 1.75 0.15
N ILE A 85 6.13 2.95 0.16
CA ILE A 85 6.78 4.19 0.60
C ILE A 85 7.27 4.07 2.05
N PHE A 86 6.46 3.47 2.93
CA PHE A 86 6.83 3.30 4.33
C PHE A 86 8.08 2.44 4.46
N SER A 87 8.09 1.27 3.80
CA SER A 87 9.26 0.39 3.75
C SER A 87 10.50 1.10 3.20
N GLU A 88 10.35 1.88 2.13
CA GLU A 88 11.43 2.63 1.50
C GLU A 88 12.02 3.70 2.43
N LEU A 89 11.18 4.44 3.16
CA LEU A 89 11.65 5.42 4.14
C LEU A 89 12.47 4.81 5.29
N ILE A 90 12.21 3.55 5.64
CA ILE A 90 12.91 2.84 6.72
C ILE A 90 14.24 2.26 6.25
N ASN A 91 14.26 1.74 5.03
CA ASN A 91 15.40 1.01 4.50
C ASN A 91 16.29 1.86 3.59
N LEU A 92 15.81 3.05 3.19
CA LEU A 92 16.43 3.95 2.22
C LEU A 92 16.60 3.34 0.81
N GLU A 93 15.90 2.24 0.53
CA GLU A 93 15.88 1.53 -0.74
C GLU A 93 14.45 1.13 -1.11
N PRO A 94 14.08 1.19 -2.40
CA PRO A 94 12.74 0.82 -2.84
C PRO A 94 12.44 -0.64 -2.53
N LEU A 95 11.24 -0.91 -2.00
CA LEU A 95 10.83 -2.28 -1.68
C LEU A 95 10.71 -3.14 -2.96
N PHE A 96 10.26 -2.54 -4.05
CA PHE A 96 10.17 -3.14 -5.37
C PHE A 96 10.69 -2.16 -6.40
N ASP A 97 11.40 -2.67 -7.40
CA ASP A 97 12.21 -1.88 -8.34
C ASP A 97 12.23 -2.48 -9.75
N GLN A 98 11.18 -3.24 -10.09
CA GLN A 98 11.09 -3.95 -11.36
C GLN A 98 10.49 -3.06 -12.47
N ASP A 99 10.96 -3.25 -13.71
CA ASP A 99 10.54 -2.46 -14.88
C ASP A 99 9.43 -3.11 -15.72
N LYS A 100 9.13 -4.40 -15.47
CA LYS A 100 8.09 -5.15 -16.19
C LYS A 100 7.03 -5.68 -15.24
N ASN A 101 5.77 -5.68 -15.69
CA ASN A 101 4.64 -6.18 -14.89
C ASN A 101 4.86 -7.62 -14.39
N TYR A 102 5.38 -8.50 -15.25
CA TYR A 102 5.64 -9.89 -14.88
C TYR A 102 6.67 -9.98 -13.76
N ASP A 103 7.81 -9.31 -13.90
CA ASP A 103 8.89 -9.31 -12.91
C ASP A 103 8.42 -8.67 -11.59
N MET A 104 7.58 -7.63 -11.66
CA MET A 104 6.93 -7.03 -10.50
C MET A 104 6.02 -8.02 -9.76
N ILE A 105 5.17 -8.77 -10.49
CA ILE A 105 4.31 -9.80 -9.90
C ILE A 105 5.16 -10.87 -9.19
N VAL A 106 6.23 -11.34 -9.85
CA VAL A 106 7.17 -12.32 -9.27
C VAL A 106 7.79 -11.77 -7.99
N SER A 107 8.33 -10.55 -8.02
CA SER A 107 8.97 -9.90 -6.87
C SER A 107 8.01 -9.74 -5.69
N ILE A 108 6.76 -9.35 -5.96
CA ILE A 108 5.71 -9.24 -4.94
C ILE A 108 5.45 -10.60 -4.29
N ILE A 109 5.23 -11.65 -5.08
CA ILE A 109 4.92 -12.98 -4.56
C ILE A 109 6.10 -13.57 -3.79
N ASP A 110 7.33 -13.39 -4.29
CA ASP A 110 8.53 -13.89 -3.64
C ASP A 110 8.84 -13.15 -2.33
N LYS A 111 8.49 -11.85 -2.20
CA LYS A 111 8.72 -11.06 -0.97
C LYS A 111 7.55 -11.06 0.02
N ARG A 112 6.31 -11.19 -0.45
CA ARG A 112 5.09 -11.05 0.38
C ARG A 112 4.25 -12.31 0.47
N GLY A 113 4.46 -13.26 -0.43
CA GLY A 113 3.73 -14.51 -0.49
C GLY A 113 2.52 -14.46 -1.43
N PHE A 114 2.12 -15.65 -1.88
CA PHE A 114 0.98 -15.87 -2.76
C PHE A 114 -0.35 -15.81 -1.96
N PRO A 115 -1.32 -14.95 -2.33
CA PRO A 115 -2.61 -14.83 -1.62
C PRO A 115 -3.54 -15.99 -2.00
N ILE A 116 -3.38 -17.14 -1.33
CA ILE A 116 -4.11 -18.38 -1.65
C ILE A 116 -5.62 -18.28 -1.44
N ASP A 117 -6.04 -17.39 -0.56
CA ASP A 117 -7.43 -17.15 -0.17
C ASP A 117 -8.07 -15.99 -0.95
N TRP A 118 -7.41 -15.52 -2.01
CA TRP A 118 -7.93 -14.49 -2.89
C TRP A 118 -8.26 -15.06 -4.27
N GLU A 119 -9.55 -15.19 -4.56
CA GLU A 119 -10.04 -15.72 -5.84
C GLU A 119 -9.59 -14.91 -7.06
N GLY A 120 -9.21 -13.63 -6.88
CA GLY A 120 -8.69 -12.79 -7.96
C GLY A 120 -7.46 -13.35 -8.65
N MET A 121 -6.73 -14.26 -8.01
CA MET A 121 -5.60 -14.99 -8.59
C MET A 121 -6.03 -15.96 -9.70
N ASN A 122 -7.27 -16.45 -9.70
CA ASN A 122 -7.76 -17.42 -10.71
C ASN A 122 -7.75 -16.84 -12.14
N ASN A 123 -7.91 -15.51 -12.27
CA ASN A 123 -7.83 -14.80 -13.55
C ASN A 123 -6.46 -14.95 -14.24
N PHE A 124 -5.44 -15.41 -13.51
CA PHE A 124 -4.06 -15.52 -13.96
C PHE A 124 -3.47 -16.91 -13.74
N SER A 125 -4.32 -17.94 -13.66
CA SER A 125 -3.92 -19.36 -13.64
C SER A 125 -3.04 -19.79 -14.82
N LYS A 126 -2.99 -18.98 -15.89
CA LYS A 126 -2.14 -19.16 -17.07
C LYS A 126 -0.68 -18.70 -16.88
N ILE A 127 -0.34 -18.03 -15.77
CA ILE A 127 1.05 -17.68 -15.47
C ILE A 127 1.82 -18.98 -15.19
N GLU A 128 2.92 -19.21 -15.90
CA GLU A 128 3.72 -20.45 -15.80
C GLU A 128 4.11 -20.79 -14.35
N LYS A 129 4.52 -19.78 -13.57
CA LYS A 129 4.89 -19.94 -12.15
C LYS A 129 3.72 -20.11 -11.18
N PHE A 130 2.47 -19.99 -11.64
CA PHE A 130 1.28 -19.99 -10.78
C PHE A 130 1.20 -21.25 -9.90
N ASN A 131 1.38 -22.43 -10.49
CA ASN A 131 1.35 -23.68 -9.74
C ASN A 131 2.50 -23.81 -8.75
N GLN A 132 3.69 -23.31 -9.12
CA GLN A 132 4.85 -23.28 -8.22
C GLN A 132 4.60 -22.38 -7.01
N TRP A 133 4.08 -21.17 -7.22
CA TRP A 133 3.73 -20.25 -6.13
C TRP A 133 2.63 -20.82 -5.25
N LYS A 134 1.60 -21.41 -5.85
CA LYS A 134 0.51 -22.07 -5.13
C LYS A 134 1.00 -23.27 -4.31
N GLN A 135 2.12 -23.92 -4.65
CA GLN A 135 2.67 -25.04 -3.87
C GLN A 135 3.62 -24.59 -2.77
N LYS A 136 4.37 -23.49 -2.96
CA LYS A 136 5.32 -22.92 -2.00
C LYS A 136 4.66 -22.23 -0.78
N GLN A 137 3.44 -22.64 -0.38
CA GLN A 137 2.49 -22.04 0.59
C GLN A 137 3.00 -21.71 2.01
N LYS A 138 4.29 -21.69 2.27
CA LYS A 138 4.84 -21.47 3.61
C LYS A 138 5.05 -19.98 3.85
N GLN A 139 3.99 -19.35 4.32
CA GLN A 139 3.94 -18.08 5.05
C GLN A 139 4.14 -16.84 4.18
N SER A 140 3.20 -15.89 4.31
CA SER A 140 3.49 -14.48 4.04
C SER A 140 4.80 -14.14 4.73
N ILE A 141 5.84 -13.84 3.94
CA ILE A 141 7.14 -13.48 4.48
C ILE A 141 6.93 -12.13 5.15
N LYS A 142 6.91 -12.13 6.48
CA LYS A 142 6.88 -10.89 7.25
C LYS A 142 8.07 -10.05 6.81
N LEU A 143 7.79 -8.81 6.39
CA LEU A 143 8.84 -7.85 6.13
C LEU A 143 9.30 -7.36 7.50
N ILE A 144 10.14 -8.14 8.16
CA ILE A 144 10.73 -7.73 9.44
C ILE A 144 11.87 -6.79 9.10
N SER A 145 11.60 -5.48 9.12
CA SER A 145 12.68 -4.51 9.14
C SER A 145 13.21 -4.41 10.56
N ARG A 146 14.53 -4.65 10.73
CA ARG A 146 15.22 -4.48 12.02
C ARG A 146 15.19 -3.03 12.52
N ASN A 147 14.89 -2.10 11.63
CA ASN A 147 14.80 -0.67 11.91
C ASN A 147 13.38 -0.24 12.37
N LEU A 148 12.42 -1.17 12.43
CA LEU A 148 11.08 -0.94 12.95
C LEU A 148 10.84 -1.69 14.27
N CYS A 149 10.08 -1.06 15.17
CA CYS A 149 9.50 -1.77 16.30
C CYS A 149 8.43 -2.78 15.84
N ASP A 150 8.05 -3.69 16.72
CA ASP A 150 7.04 -4.73 16.42
C ASP A 150 5.72 -4.14 15.93
N GLN A 151 5.27 -3.03 16.51
CA GLN A 151 4.03 -2.34 16.10
C GLN A 151 4.18 -1.67 14.73
N GLY A 152 5.41 -1.30 14.36
CA GLY A 152 5.74 -0.77 13.04
C GLY A 152 5.69 -1.86 11.97
N ASN A 153 6.36 -2.99 12.24
CA ASN A 153 6.37 -4.15 11.36
C ASN A 153 4.95 -4.72 11.19
N ASP A 154 4.17 -4.82 12.26
CA ASP A 154 2.78 -5.27 12.23
C ASP A 154 1.88 -4.38 11.37
N LEU A 155 2.04 -3.05 11.45
CA LEU A 155 1.32 -2.12 10.58
C LEU A 155 1.74 -2.28 9.11
N LEU A 156 3.05 -2.35 8.86
CA LEU A 156 3.60 -2.48 7.51
C LEU A 156 3.12 -3.78 6.86
N ASP A 157 3.11 -4.89 7.60
CA ASP A 157 2.60 -6.17 7.11
C ASP A 157 1.13 -6.09 6.71
N LYS A 158 0.30 -5.43 7.52
CA LYS A 158 -1.13 -5.21 7.22
C LYS A 158 -1.36 -4.30 6.01
N MET A 159 -0.48 -3.32 5.78
CA MET A 159 -0.53 -2.45 4.58
C MET A 159 -0.14 -3.21 3.31
N LEU A 160 0.76 -4.18 3.42
CA LEU A 160 1.31 -4.96 2.31
C LEU A 160 0.75 -6.38 2.23
N ASP A 161 -0.52 -6.54 2.60
CA ASP A 161 -1.27 -7.79 2.37
C ASP A 161 -1.57 -7.93 0.86
N THR A 162 -1.18 -9.07 0.28
CA THR A 162 -1.39 -9.35 -1.13
C THR A 162 -2.84 -9.68 -1.46
N ASN A 163 -3.66 -10.02 -0.47
CA ASN A 163 -5.10 -10.10 -0.60
C ASN A 163 -5.73 -8.72 -0.31
N PRO A 164 -6.25 -8.00 -1.32
CA PRO A 164 -6.82 -6.66 -1.11
C PRO A 164 -8.03 -6.65 -0.18
N ASN A 165 -8.73 -7.78 -0.01
CA ASN A 165 -9.88 -7.87 0.91
C ASN A 165 -9.45 -7.91 2.38
N LYS A 166 -8.20 -8.27 2.65
CA LYS A 166 -7.61 -8.32 4.00
C LYS A 166 -6.73 -7.11 4.31
N ARG A 167 -6.30 -6.39 3.27
CA ARG A 167 -5.47 -5.20 3.40
C ARG A 167 -6.18 -4.13 4.23
N ILE A 168 -5.45 -3.58 5.19
CA ILE A 168 -5.96 -2.57 6.11
C ILE A 168 -6.38 -1.28 5.36
N THR A 169 -7.45 -0.63 5.82
CA THR A 169 -7.90 0.67 5.28
C THR A 169 -7.16 1.85 5.92
N ALA A 170 -7.20 3.03 5.29
CA ALA A 170 -6.63 4.25 5.87
C ALA A 170 -7.17 4.55 7.28
N ARG A 171 -8.47 4.36 7.47
CA ARG A 171 -9.14 4.54 8.76
C ARG A 171 -8.62 3.58 9.82
N GLN A 172 -8.50 2.30 9.48
CA GLN A 172 -7.97 1.29 10.40
C GLN A 172 -6.48 1.54 10.69
N CYS A 173 -5.69 2.00 9.72
CA CYS A 173 -4.31 2.45 9.96
C CYS A 173 -4.27 3.51 11.07
N LEU A 174 -5.10 4.57 11.01
CA LEU A 174 -5.13 5.61 12.04
C LEU A 174 -5.52 5.09 13.44
N GLN A 175 -6.24 3.97 13.51
CA GLN A 175 -6.64 3.32 14.75
C GLN A 175 -5.59 2.33 15.28
N HIS A 176 -4.54 2.07 14.51
CA HIS A 176 -3.46 1.15 14.87
C HIS A 176 -2.71 1.61 16.13
N VAL A 177 -2.24 0.64 16.92
CA VAL A 177 -1.54 0.90 18.18
C VAL A 177 -0.32 1.81 18.00
N LEU A 178 0.42 1.66 16.90
CA LEU A 178 1.56 2.50 16.55
C LEU A 178 1.20 3.99 16.56
N TYR A 179 0.09 4.37 15.91
CA TYR A 179 -0.30 5.77 15.82
C TYR A 179 -1.00 6.27 17.08
N LYS A 180 -1.60 5.40 17.90
CA LYS A 180 -2.03 5.76 19.26
C LYS A 180 -0.83 6.17 20.12
N ILE A 181 0.31 5.47 20.00
CA ILE A 181 1.56 5.81 20.70
C ILE A 181 2.11 7.14 20.18
N ILE A 182 2.23 7.30 18.85
CA ILE A 182 2.74 8.53 18.22
C ILE A 182 1.87 9.74 18.58
N TYR A 183 0.54 9.61 18.54
CA TYR A 183 -0.37 10.70 18.90
C TYR A 183 -0.18 11.15 20.35
N LYS A 184 -0.05 10.21 21.30
CA LYS A 184 0.27 10.53 22.71
C LYS A 184 1.62 11.24 22.84
N PHE A 185 2.62 10.85 22.05
CA PHE A 185 3.93 11.50 22.06
C PHE A 185 3.87 12.94 21.52
N ILE A 186 3.16 13.17 20.42
CA ILE A 186 2.98 14.51 19.82
C ILE A 186 2.22 15.42 20.79
N GLN A 187 1.13 14.94 21.38
CA GLN A 187 0.36 15.69 22.39
C GLN A 187 1.21 16.09 23.60
N LYS A 188 2.06 15.17 24.11
CA LYS A 188 2.99 15.49 25.19
C LYS A 188 3.98 16.59 24.80
N LYS A 189 4.55 16.56 23.59
CA LYS A 189 5.47 17.63 23.14
C LYS A 189 4.78 18.98 22.96
N ALA A 190 3.52 19.00 22.53
CA ALA A 190 2.73 20.23 22.41
C ALA A 190 2.33 20.85 23.76
N LEU A 191 2.48 20.13 24.88
CA LEU A 191 2.29 20.64 26.24
C LEU A 191 3.56 21.27 26.84
N PHE A 192 4.71 21.14 26.17
CA PHE A 192 6.00 21.70 26.60
C PHE A 192 6.52 22.82 25.68
N LEU A 193 5.68 23.30 24.76
CA LEU A 193 5.84 24.52 23.97
C LEU A 193 4.66 25.45 24.28
#